data_AF-A0A6I2R9Q7-F1
#
_entry.id   AF-A0A6I2R9Q7-F1
#
_cell.length_a   1.000
_cell.length_b   1.000
_cell.length_c   1.000
_cell.angle_alpha   90.00
_cell.angle_beta   90.00
_cell.angle_gamma   90.00
#
_symmetry.space_group_name_H-M   'P 1'
#
loop_
_entity.id
_entity.type
_entity.pdbx_description
1 polymer ?
#
loop_
_entity_poly.entity_id
_entity_poly.type
_entity_poly.pdbx_seq_one_letter_code
_entity_poly.pdbx_strand_id
1 'polypeptide(L)'
;MANIIKLGSLYLDGQPVEIGADYAPGQSIEVGKTIPGKEISWVVVNEMLIADRCILTNVSWNDLNACNLIFGKCIIIEGYHYQIRLLQIGTDKAKPNEWDAALDIVGEDNRLWNWKWTYFWGQETPACGPIANEYTRAYRGYSFARTWSWAGSGLRRSDVGFRPVLVPLNTKQFTPALLGQRVMIWGGQNIVNGYLEQVTDYDVLLSNWHGSVLESQSCGWIITGGKLLVDRNSIVGAQNQKEA
;
A
#
# COMPACT_ATOMS: atom_id res chain seq x y z
N MET A 1 6.19 4.32 16.28
CA MET A 1 5.08 5.09 15.67
C MET A 1 5.08 4.73 14.19
N ALA A 2 3.93 4.45 13.59
CA ALA A 2 3.87 4.05 12.18
C ALA A 2 4.01 5.27 11.26
N ASN A 3 4.75 5.14 10.17
CA ASN A 3 4.83 6.17 9.15
C ASN A 3 3.62 6.11 8.22
N ILE A 4 2.95 7.26 8.03
CA ILE A 4 1.77 7.38 7.18
C ILE A 4 2.04 8.44 6.12
N ILE A 5 1.74 8.11 4.85
CA ILE A 5 1.72 9.08 3.75
C ILE A 5 0.31 9.20 3.19
N LYS A 6 0.03 10.35 2.55
CA LYS A 6 -1.21 10.57 1.80
C LYS A 6 -0.86 10.65 0.32
N LEU A 7 -1.45 9.77 -0.48
CA LEU A 7 -1.13 9.63 -1.91
C LEU A 7 -2.30 9.00 -2.65
N GLY A 8 -2.60 9.53 -3.84
CA GLY A 8 -3.63 8.99 -4.72
C GLY A 8 -5.05 9.11 -4.17
N SER A 9 -6.02 8.91 -5.06
CA SER A 9 -7.45 8.93 -4.72
C SER A 9 -8.16 7.75 -5.36
N LEU A 10 -9.27 7.34 -4.74
CA LEU A 10 -10.17 6.34 -5.29
C LEU A 10 -11.09 6.98 -6.34
N TYR A 11 -11.23 6.30 -7.47
CA TYR A 11 -12.13 6.66 -8.56
C TYR A 11 -13.09 5.51 -8.84
N LEU A 12 -14.36 5.87 -9.01
CA LEU A 12 -15.41 4.99 -9.53
C LEU A 12 -15.93 5.57 -10.84
N ASP A 13 -15.88 4.79 -11.92
CA ASP A 13 -16.24 5.23 -13.27
C ASP A 13 -15.51 6.53 -13.70
N GLY A 14 -14.23 6.64 -13.32
CA GLY A 14 -13.39 7.80 -13.59
C GLY A 14 -13.71 9.05 -12.75
N GLN A 15 -14.64 8.97 -11.79
CA GLN A 15 -14.97 10.07 -10.88
C GLN A 15 -14.36 9.86 -9.49
N PRO A 16 -13.68 10.86 -8.91
CA PRO A 16 -13.09 10.72 -7.59
C PRO A 16 -14.16 10.68 -6.51
N VAL A 17 -14.11 9.69 -5.63
CA VAL A 17 -15.08 9.47 -4.55
C VAL A 17 -14.44 9.57 -3.17
N GLU A 18 -15.28 9.65 -2.14
CA GLU A 18 -14.82 9.61 -0.75
C GLU A 18 -14.29 8.23 -0.36
N ILE A 19 -13.34 8.20 0.57
CA ILE A 19 -12.80 6.96 1.12
C ILE A 19 -13.88 6.25 1.94
N GLY A 20 -14.08 4.96 1.66
CA GLY A 20 -15.13 4.15 2.28
C GLY A 20 -16.49 4.31 1.61
N ALA A 21 -16.54 4.83 0.38
CA ALA A 21 -17.76 4.84 -0.42
C ALA A 21 -18.31 3.41 -0.64
N ASP A 22 -19.62 3.30 -0.75
CA ASP A 22 -20.28 2.06 -1.13
C ASP A 22 -20.16 1.83 -2.64
N TYR A 23 -19.72 0.63 -3.01
CA TYR A 23 -19.62 0.22 -4.40
C TYR A 23 -20.98 -0.14 -4.99
N ALA A 24 -21.25 0.34 -6.21
CA ALA A 24 -22.34 -0.17 -7.04
C ALA A 24 -21.80 -1.24 -8.02
N PRO A 25 -22.48 -2.39 -8.17
CA PRO A 25 -22.05 -3.45 -9.09
C PRO A 25 -21.84 -2.97 -10.53
N GLY A 26 -20.69 -3.30 -11.11
CA GLY A 26 -20.37 -3.00 -12.52
C GLY A 26 -19.59 -1.71 -12.74
N GLN A 27 -19.37 -0.90 -11.70
CA GLN A 27 -18.51 0.28 -11.81
C GLN A 27 -17.04 -0.11 -11.98
N SER A 28 -16.27 0.71 -12.70
CA SER A 28 -14.82 0.58 -12.72
C SER A 28 -14.23 1.04 -11.38
N ILE A 29 -13.18 0.35 -10.92
CA ILE A 29 -12.49 0.66 -9.66
C ILE A 29 -11.04 1.02 -9.99
N GLU A 30 -10.64 2.25 -9.66
CA GLU A 30 -9.31 2.76 -9.97
C GLU A 30 -8.72 3.54 -8.79
N VAL A 31 -7.40 3.44 -8.64
CA VAL A 31 -6.62 4.35 -7.79
C VAL A 31 -5.69 5.12 -8.72
N GLY A 32 -5.77 6.44 -8.66
CA GLY A 32 -5.09 7.32 -9.60
C GLY A 32 -4.60 8.60 -8.94
N LYS A 33 -4.59 9.69 -9.73
CA LYS A 33 -4.12 11.02 -9.30
C LYS A 33 -4.71 11.44 -7.95
N THR A 34 -3.87 12.01 -7.10
CA THR A 34 -4.25 12.60 -5.81
C THR A 34 -5.20 13.79 -6.01
N ILE A 35 -6.37 13.74 -5.38
CA ILE A 35 -7.33 14.85 -5.29
C ILE A 35 -7.30 15.39 -3.86
N PRO A 36 -7.08 16.70 -3.67
CA PRO A 36 -7.10 17.32 -2.35
C PRO A 36 -8.39 17.02 -1.59
N GLY A 37 -8.24 16.52 -0.36
CA GLY A 37 -9.36 16.13 0.52
C GLY A 37 -9.91 14.72 0.29
N LYS A 38 -9.47 14.01 -0.75
CA LYS A 38 -9.85 12.62 -1.08
C LYS A 38 -8.64 11.70 -1.13
N GLU A 39 -7.59 12.03 -0.41
CA GLU A 39 -6.35 11.26 -0.41
C GLU A 39 -6.52 9.93 0.34
N ILE A 40 -5.88 8.87 -0.17
CA ILE A 40 -5.76 7.62 0.58
C ILE A 40 -4.59 7.75 1.56
N SER A 41 -4.84 7.38 2.82
CA SER A 41 -3.80 7.24 3.83
C SER A 41 -3.16 5.86 3.76
N TRP A 42 -1.83 5.82 3.66
CA TRP A 42 -1.05 4.61 3.52
C TRP A 42 -0.05 4.45 4.65
N VAL A 43 -0.07 3.31 5.31
CA VAL A 43 0.95 2.90 6.27
C VAL A 43 2.14 2.32 5.51
N VAL A 44 3.32 2.90 5.74
CA VAL A 44 4.58 2.47 5.11
C VAL A 44 5.17 1.34 5.95
N VAL A 45 5.12 0.11 5.45
CA VAL A 45 5.55 -1.08 6.18
C VAL A 45 5.85 -2.23 5.20
N ASN A 46 6.82 -3.08 5.53
CA ASN A 46 7.22 -4.21 4.68
C ASN A 46 7.53 -3.80 3.24
N GLU A 47 8.18 -2.64 3.05
CA GLU A 47 8.54 -2.13 1.72
C GLU A 47 7.32 -1.84 0.81
N MET A 48 6.14 -1.75 1.42
CA MET A 48 4.86 -1.55 0.78
C MET A 48 4.09 -0.39 1.44
N LEU A 49 3.02 0.01 0.78
CA LEU A 49 2.05 0.99 1.25
C LEU A 49 0.71 0.29 1.46
N ILE A 50 0.33 0.04 2.71
CA ILE A 50 -0.94 -0.62 3.03
C ILE A 50 -1.98 0.45 3.39
N ALA A 51 -3.15 0.43 2.75
CA ALA A 51 -4.21 1.37 3.09
C ALA A 51 -4.61 1.23 4.58
N ASP A 52 -4.72 2.35 5.28
CA ASP A 52 -5.03 2.40 6.72
C ASP A 52 -6.48 1.96 7.04
N ARG A 53 -7.31 1.78 6.02
CA ARG A 53 -8.71 1.37 6.07
C ARG A 53 -9.16 0.74 4.76
N CYS A 54 -10.38 0.19 4.74
CA CYS A 54 -11.03 -0.14 3.47
C CYS A 54 -11.35 1.14 2.72
N ILE A 55 -10.85 1.29 1.50
CA ILE A 55 -11.09 2.48 0.69
C ILE A 55 -12.45 2.42 -0.03
N LEU A 56 -13.04 1.23 -0.14
CA LEU A 56 -14.32 0.97 -0.78
C LEU A 56 -15.02 -0.16 -0.01
N THR A 57 -16.33 -0.06 0.23
CA THR A 57 -17.16 -1.07 0.92
C THR A 57 -18.22 -1.64 -0.01
N ASN A 58 -18.95 -2.67 0.43
CA ASN A 58 -20.00 -3.32 -0.35
C ASN A 58 -19.53 -3.90 -1.70
N VAL A 59 -18.25 -4.25 -1.76
CA VAL A 59 -17.57 -4.79 -2.95
C VAL A 59 -17.24 -6.26 -2.75
N SER A 60 -17.48 -7.08 -3.76
CA SER A 60 -17.15 -8.50 -3.72
C SER A 60 -15.74 -8.75 -4.24
N TRP A 61 -15.17 -9.90 -3.88
CA TRP A 61 -13.90 -10.33 -4.45
C TRP A 61 -14.00 -10.45 -5.99
N ASN A 62 -15.14 -10.91 -6.51
CA ASN A 62 -15.36 -11.03 -7.95
C ASN A 62 -15.33 -9.68 -8.69
N ASP A 63 -15.79 -8.59 -8.06
CA ASP A 63 -15.70 -7.25 -8.67
C ASP A 63 -14.27 -6.75 -8.76
N LEU A 64 -13.53 -6.94 -7.67
CA LEU A 64 -12.12 -6.59 -7.61
C LEU A 64 -11.33 -7.41 -8.63
N ASN A 65 -11.69 -8.68 -8.82
CA ASN A 65 -11.14 -9.53 -9.86
C ASN A 65 -11.48 -9.07 -11.28
N ALA A 66 -12.72 -8.66 -11.53
CA ALA A 66 -13.12 -8.08 -12.82
C ALA A 66 -12.33 -6.79 -13.15
N CYS A 67 -11.89 -6.05 -12.13
CA CYS A 67 -11.03 -4.87 -12.27
C CYS A 67 -9.52 -5.19 -12.29
N ASN A 68 -9.12 -6.48 -12.23
CA ASN A 68 -7.74 -6.96 -12.13
C ASN A 68 -6.99 -6.51 -10.87
N LEU A 69 -7.69 -6.31 -9.75
CA LEU A 69 -7.13 -5.77 -8.49
C LEU A 69 -6.71 -6.85 -7.48
N ILE A 70 -6.85 -8.14 -7.81
CA ILE A 70 -6.52 -9.21 -6.85
C ILE A 70 -5.01 -9.41 -6.76
N PHE A 71 -4.37 -9.76 -7.87
CA PHE A 71 -2.97 -10.24 -7.91
C PHE A 71 -1.98 -9.16 -8.34
N GLY A 72 -2.45 -8.07 -8.92
CA GLY A 72 -1.59 -7.00 -9.40
C GLY A 72 -2.10 -6.32 -10.65
N LYS A 73 -2.20 -4.99 -10.56
CA LYS A 73 -2.36 -4.10 -11.71
C LYS A 73 -1.30 -3.00 -11.61
N CYS A 74 -0.58 -2.73 -12.70
CA CYS A 74 0.33 -1.59 -12.71
C CYS A 74 -0.48 -0.30 -12.79
N ILE A 75 -0.18 0.64 -11.91
CA ILE A 75 -0.76 1.98 -11.89
C ILE A 75 0.35 3.02 -11.76
N ILE A 76 0.02 4.27 -12.12
CA ILE A 76 0.92 5.41 -11.97
C ILE A 76 0.23 6.43 -11.07
N ILE A 77 0.91 6.85 -10.01
CA ILE A 77 0.46 7.95 -9.15
C ILE A 77 1.60 8.95 -9.09
N GLU A 78 1.33 10.21 -9.46
CA GLU A 78 2.32 11.29 -9.44
C GLU A 78 3.61 10.99 -10.23
N GLY A 79 3.50 10.21 -11.31
CA GLY A 79 4.64 9.82 -12.15
C GLY A 79 5.45 8.62 -11.63
N TYR A 80 5.04 8.02 -10.50
CA TYR A 80 5.67 6.83 -9.93
C TYR A 80 4.81 5.59 -10.18
N HIS A 81 5.48 4.50 -10.52
CA HIS A 81 4.86 3.21 -10.81
C HIS A 81 4.68 2.37 -9.56
N TYR A 82 3.50 1.78 -9.43
CA TYR A 82 3.14 0.84 -8.37
C TYR A 82 2.43 -0.37 -8.96
N GLN A 83 2.53 -1.50 -8.28
CA GLN A 83 1.58 -2.59 -8.41
C GLN A 83 0.53 -2.47 -7.30
N ILE A 84 -0.73 -2.25 -7.68
CA ILE A 84 -1.87 -2.30 -6.75
C ILE A 84 -2.45 -3.71 -6.71
N ARG A 85 -2.73 -4.22 -5.51
CA ARG A 85 -3.32 -5.55 -5.31
C ARG A 85 -4.00 -5.67 -3.94
N LEU A 86 -4.63 -6.81 -3.68
CA LEU A 86 -5.01 -7.21 -2.32
C LEU A 86 -3.80 -7.66 -1.51
N LEU A 87 -3.92 -7.63 -0.18
CA LEU A 87 -2.95 -8.22 0.73
C LEU A 87 -2.99 -9.75 0.66
N GLN A 88 -1.83 -10.37 0.84
CA GLN A 88 -1.75 -11.77 1.23
C GLN A 88 -2.08 -11.86 2.72
N ILE A 89 -3.14 -12.59 3.03
CA ILE A 89 -3.68 -12.70 4.40
C ILE A 89 -3.68 -14.15 4.92
N GLY A 90 -3.05 -15.06 4.17
CA GLY A 90 -2.92 -16.46 4.52
C GLY A 90 -4.16 -17.28 4.16
N THR A 91 -3.92 -18.53 3.77
CA THR A 91 -4.98 -19.50 3.45
C THR A 91 -5.74 -20.01 4.68
N ASP A 92 -5.20 -19.77 5.88
CA ASP A 92 -5.82 -20.02 7.18
C ASP A 92 -5.16 -19.13 8.25
N LYS A 93 -5.69 -19.16 9.48
CA LYS A 93 -5.24 -18.32 10.61
C LYS A 93 -3.80 -18.53 11.07
N ALA A 94 -3.18 -19.67 10.75
CA ALA A 94 -1.86 -20.06 11.24
C ALA A 94 -0.75 -19.82 10.20
N LYS A 95 -1.10 -19.47 8.96
CA LYS A 95 -0.11 -19.25 7.90
C LYS A 95 0.53 -17.87 8.00
N PRO A 96 1.87 -17.76 7.87
CA PRO A 96 2.54 -16.48 7.69
C PRO A 96 1.95 -15.72 6.50
N ASN A 97 1.79 -14.41 6.66
CA ASN A 97 1.17 -13.56 5.65
C ASN A 97 1.58 -12.08 5.85
N GLU A 98 1.35 -11.26 4.82
CA GLU A 98 1.77 -9.86 4.79
C GLU A 98 1.07 -9.00 5.84
N TRP A 99 -0.21 -9.29 6.11
CA TRP A 99 -1.00 -8.54 7.09
C TRP A 99 -0.46 -8.75 8.50
N ASP A 100 -0.30 -10.01 8.92
CA ASP A 100 0.24 -10.33 10.24
C ASP A 100 1.67 -9.78 10.42
N ALA A 101 2.52 -9.85 9.39
CA ALA A 101 3.86 -9.28 9.41
C ALA A 101 3.85 -7.74 9.55
N ALA A 102 2.89 -7.05 8.93
CA ALA A 102 2.75 -5.61 9.10
C ALA A 102 2.34 -5.25 10.54
N LEU A 103 1.38 -5.98 11.09
CA LEU A 103 0.91 -5.81 12.47
C LEU A 103 2.03 -6.06 13.49
N ASP A 104 2.91 -7.04 13.24
CA ASP A 104 4.06 -7.33 14.12
C ASP A 104 5.05 -6.15 14.20
N ILE A 105 5.16 -5.33 13.14
CA ILE A 105 6.09 -4.20 13.06
C ILE A 105 5.49 -2.92 13.63
N VAL A 106 4.26 -2.59 13.23
CA VAL A 106 3.65 -1.27 13.56
C VAL A 106 2.56 -1.34 14.62
N GLY A 107 2.18 -2.54 15.06
CA GLY A 107 1.15 -2.78 16.05
C GLY A 107 -0.26 -2.91 15.45
N GLU A 108 -1.22 -3.18 16.34
CA GLU A 108 -2.60 -3.55 16.00
C GLU A 108 -3.65 -2.49 16.37
N ASP A 109 -3.22 -1.26 16.68
CA ASP A 109 -4.15 -0.20 17.11
C ASP A 109 -5.21 0.07 16.03
N ASN A 110 -6.48 -0.02 16.42
CA ASN A 110 -7.59 0.30 15.54
C ASN A 110 -7.57 1.78 15.07
N ARG A 111 -6.96 2.69 15.83
CA ARG A 111 -6.76 4.09 15.41
C ARG A 111 -5.87 4.20 14.16
N LEU A 112 -4.96 3.23 13.97
CA LEU A 112 -4.11 3.15 12.78
C LEU A 112 -4.83 2.41 11.65
N TRP A 113 -5.38 1.24 11.95
CA TRP A 113 -5.78 0.28 10.92
C TRP A 113 -7.26 0.18 10.62
N ASN A 114 -8.12 0.91 11.35
CA ASN A 114 -9.56 1.02 11.13
C ASN A 114 -10.23 -0.34 10.80
N TRP A 115 -9.83 -1.39 11.50
CA TRP A 115 -10.29 -2.76 11.24
C TRP A 115 -11.60 -3.07 11.96
N LYS A 116 -11.95 -2.31 13.01
CA LYS A 116 -13.11 -2.58 13.84
C LYS A 116 -14.38 -2.45 13.01
N TRP A 117 -15.25 -3.45 13.10
CA TRP A 117 -16.51 -3.55 12.35
C TRP A 117 -16.37 -3.67 10.83
N THR A 118 -15.15 -3.82 10.30
CA THR A 118 -14.92 -3.91 8.85
C THR A 118 -14.00 -5.07 8.53
N TYR A 119 -14.42 -5.93 7.62
CA TYR A 119 -13.60 -6.94 6.97
C TYR A 119 -12.98 -6.40 5.68
N PHE A 120 -11.85 -6.97 5.29
CA PHE A 120 -11.26 -6.73 3.97
C PHE A 120 -10.86 -8.04 3.28
N TRP A 121 -11.10 -8.10 1.97
CA TRP A 121 -10.72 -9.23 1.14
C TRP A 121 -9.19 -9.38 1.04
N GLY A 122 -8.71 -10.63 0.97
CA GLY A 122 -7.35 -10.94 0.58
C GLY A 122 -7.25 -11.74 -0.72
N GLN A 123 -6.02 -12.10 -1.11
CA GLN A 123 -5.77 -12.82 -2.35
C GLN A 123 -6.23 -14.29 -2.30
N GLU A 124 -6.11 -14.91 -1.13
CA GLU A 124 -6.09 -16.36 -1.01
C GLU A 124 -7.47 -17.01 -1.01
N THR A 125 -7.52 -18.20 -1.63
CA THR A 125 -8.56 -19.19 -1.38
C THR A 125 -8.24 -19.91 -0.06
N PRO A 126 -9.22 -20.05 0.85
CA PRO A 126 -9.07 -20.84 2.07
C PRO A 126 -8.54 -22.24 1.82
N ALA A 127 -7.61 -22.72 2.64
CA ALA A 127 -7.14 -24.11 2.61
C ALA A 127 -7.94 -25.06 3.53
N CYS A 128 -8.85 -24.51 4.35
CA CYS A 128 -9.49 -25.27 5.42
C CYS A 128 -10.79 -26.00 4.97
N GLY A 129 -10.73 -27.33 4.99
CA GLY A 129 -11.90 -28.22 5.07
C GLY A 129 -12.82 -28.26 3.83
N PRO A 130 -14.09 -28.72 3.96
CA PRO A 130 -15.06 -28.83 2.85
C PRO A 130 -15.46 -27.48 2.23
N ILE A 131 -14.78 -26.42 2.63
CA ILE A 131 -15.03 -25.01 2.37
C ILE A 131 -14.04 -24.43 1.36
N ALA A 132 -12.90 -25.10 1.18
CA ALA A 132 -11.87 -24.76 0.21
C ALA A 132 -12.36 -25.09 -1.20
N ASN A 133 -12.94 -24.11 -1.89
CA ASN A 133 -13.33 -24.25 -3.28
C ASN A 133 -13.09 -22.95 -4.05
N GLU A 134 -13.21 -23.02 -5.37
CA GLU A 134 -12.93 -21.89 -6.27
C GLU A 134 -13.84 -20.67 -6.02
N TYR A 135 -14.95 -20.83 -5.31
CA TYR A 135 -15.89 -19.77 -5.00
C TYR A 135 -15.66 -19.13 -3.63
N THR A 136 -14.76 -19.62 -2.77
CA THR A 136 -14.54 -19.05 -1.43
C THR A 136 -13.25 -18.25 -1.34
N ARG A 137 -13.28 -17.15 -0.58
CA ARG A 137 -12.14 -16.23 -0.41
C ARG A 137 -11.97 -15.85 1.04
N ALA A 138 -10.70 -15.69 1.43
CA ALA A 138 -10.34 -15.26 2.77
C ALA A 138 -10.57 -13.76 2.95
N TYR A 139 -10.90 -13.36 4.17
CA TYR A 139 -10.91 -11.97 4.60
C TYR A 139 -10.44 -11.84 6.06
N ARG A 140 -10.00 -10.62 6.43
CA ARG A 140 -9.51 -10.29 7.78
C ARG A 140 -10.25 -9.10 8.40
N GLY A 141 -10.24 -8.97 9.73
CA GLY A 141 -10.71 -7.78 10.46
C GLY A 141 -11.98 -7.97 11.31
N TYR A 142 -12.76 -6.90 11.49
CA TYR A 142 -14.01 -6.82 12.27
C TYR A 142 -13.87 -6.87 13.79
N SER A 143 -13.63 -8.04 14.38
CA SER A 143 -13.56 -8.20 15.85
C SER A 143 -12.18 -7.90 16.39
N PHE A 144 -11.16 -8.30 15.65
CA PHE A 144 -9.74 -8.04 15.90
C PHE A 144 -9.03 -7.84 14.56
N ALA A 145 -7.90 -7.14 14.56
CA ALA A 145 -7.08 -6.97 13.36
C ALA A 145 -6.76 -8.31 12.67
N ARG A 146 -6.47 -9.35 13.47
CA ARG A 146 -6.07 -10.69 13.00
C ARG A 146 -7.21 -11.67 12.80
N THR A 147 -8.46 -11.32 13.09
CA THR A 147 -9.58 -12.24 12.88
C THR A 147 -9.59 -12.69 11.42
N TRP A 148 -9.46 -14.00 11.19
CA TRP A 148 -9.48 -14.63 9.87
C TRP A 148 -10.82 -15.35 9.68
N SER A 149 -11.42 -15.18 8.52
CA SER A 149 -12.63 -15.90 8.13
C SER A 149 -12.72 -15.95 6.59
N TRP A 150 -13.85 -16.41 6.08
CA TRP A 150 -14.05 -16.65 4.65
C TRP A 150 -15.52 -16.46 4.28
N ALA A 151 -15.77 -16.17 3.01
CA ALA A 151 -17.10 -16.20 2.42
C ALA A 151 -17.03 -16.51 0.94
N GLY A 152 -18.20 -16.65 0.32
CA GLY A 152 -18.32 -16.68 -1.14
C GLY A 152 -17.72 -15.41 -1.76
N SER A 153 -16.97 -15.59 -2.85
CA SER A 153 -16.28 -14.57 -3.64
C SER A 153 -17.22 -13.50 -4.21
N GLY A 154 -18.51 -13.83 -4.38
CA GLY A 154 -19.55 -12.91 -4.80
C GLY A 154 -20.27 -12.18 -3.65
N LEU A 155 -19.90 -12.43 -2.38
CA LEU A 155 -20.52 -11.76 -1.24
C LEU A 155 -20.26 -10.24 -1.30
N ARG A 156 -21.32 -9.46 -1.12
CA ARG A 156 -21.26 -8.01 -0.90
C ARG A 156 -21.94 -7.68 0.41
N ARG A 157 -21.26 -6.94 1.27
CA ARG A 157 -21.82 -6.40 2.51
C ARG A 157 -21.15 -5.07 2.81
N SER A 158 -21.87 -4.18 3.49
CA SER A 158 -21.35 -2.88 3.91
C SER A 158 -20.15 -2.99 4.86
N ASP A 159 -20.02 -4.11 5.58
CA ASP A 159 -18.91 -4.40 6.48
C ASP A 159 -17.78 -5.22 5.83
N VAL A 160 -17.77 -5.39 4.50
CA VAL A 160 -16.69 -6.06 3.75
C VAL A 160 -16.22 -5.15 2.63
N GLY A 161 -14.91 -4.92 2.54
CA GLY A 161 -14.35 -3.92 1.65
C GLY A 161 -13.02 -4.27 0.97
N PHE A 162 -12.57 -3.30 0.18
CA PHE A 162 -11.29 -3.30 -0.50
C PHE A 162 -10.27 -2.51 0.31
N ARG A 163 -9.24 -3.21 0.81
CA ARG A 163 -8.06 -2.62 1.42
C ARG A 163 -6.84 -2.94 0.54
N PRO A 164 -6.46 -2.05 -0.38
CA PRO A 164 -5.32 -2.30 -1.25
C PRO A 164 -3.99 -2.20 -0.52
N VAL A 165 -3.00 -2.78 -1.17
CA VAL A 165 -1.59 -2.47 -0.97
C VAL A 165 -1.00 -1.95 -2.27
N LEU A 166 -0.11 -0.94 -2.19
CA LEU A 166 0.77 -0.54 -3.29
C LEU A 166 2.18 -1.07 -3.03
N VAL A 167 2.72 -1.77 -4.02
CA VAL A 167 4.12 -2.17 -4.06
C VAL A 167 4.86 -1.27 -5.04
N PRO A 168 5.78 -0.41 -4.58
CA PRO A 168 6.60 0.41 -5.48
C PRO A 168 7.44 -0.48 -6.41
N LEU A 169 7.49 -0.15 -7.69
CA LEU A 169 8.27 -0.92 -8.66
C LEU A 169 9.72 -0.41 -8.70
N ASN A 170 10.66 -1.25 -8.27
CA ASN A 170 12.09 -0.94 -8.34
C ASN A 170 12.56 -1.00 -9.80
N THR A 171 12.95 0.14 -10.35
CA THR A 171 13.31 0.27 -11.77
C THR A 171 14.72 0.77 -11.99
N LYS A 172 15.45 1.14 -10.93
CA LYS A 172 16.75 1.81 -11.05
C LYS A 172 17.75 1.35 -9.99
N GLN A 173 19.01 1.39 -10.41
CA GLN A 173 20.16 1.48 -9.51
C GLN A 173 20.60 2.94 -9.43
N PHE A 174 21.06 3.38 -8.25
CA PHE A 174 21.61 4.71 -8.07
C PHE A 174 22.91 4.85 -8.86
N THR A 175 22.82 5.50 -10.02
CA THR A 175 23.96 5.84 -10.85
C THR A 175 24.10 7.36 -10.93
N PRO A 176 25.30 7.90 -11.15
CA PRO A 176 25.50 9.34 -11.35
C PRO A 176 24.66 9.95 -12.49
N ALA A 177 24.16 9.13 -13.42
CA ALA A 177 23.26 9.58 -14.49
C ALA A 177 21.89 10.09 -13.97
N LEU A 178 21.52 9.78 -12.72
CA LEU A 178 20.28 10.23 -12.09
C LEU A 178 20.44 11.58 -11.37
N LEU A 179 21.64 12.17 -11.33
CA LEU A 179 21.86 13.46 -10.68
C LEU A 179 20.97 14.55 -11.33
N GLY A 180 20.37 15.38 -10.47
CA GLY A 180 19.39 16.41 -10.85
C GLY A 180 17.99 15.89 -11.17
N GLN A 181 17.78 14.57 -11.25
CA GLN A 181 16.44 14.01 -11.52
C GLN A 181 15.65 13.81 -10.23
N ARG A 182 14.31 13.83 -10.35
CA ARG A 182 13.43 13.48 -9.24
C ARG A 182 13.34 11.97 -9.10
N VAL A 183 13.68 11.47 -7.92
CA VAL A 183 13.67 10.04 -7.58
C VAL A 183 12.79 9.80 -6.37
N MET A 184 12.09 8.66 -6.35
CA MET A 184 11.50 8.09 -5.16
C MET A 184 12.40 6.97 -4.65
N ILE A 185 12.70 6.97 -3.36
CA ILE A 185 13.52 5.97 -2.68
C ILE A 185 12.77 5.45 -1.44
N TRP A 186 12.96 4.19 -1.10
CA TRP A 186 12.32 3.58 0.07
C TRP A 186 13.20 2.53 0.74
N GLY A 187 12.95 2.33 2.03
CA GLY A 187 13.62 1.33 2.85
C GLY A 187 13.08 1.32 4.28
N GLY A 188 12.90 0.13 4.86
CA GLY A 188 12.23 -0.02 6.15
C GLY A 188 10.81 0.55 6.13
N GLN A 189 10.53 1.54 6.99
CA GLN A 189 9.26 2.29 7.01
C GLN A 189 9.40 3.69 6.38
N ASN A 190 10.46 3.92 5.59
CA ASN A 190 10.74 5.20 4.95
C ASN A 190 10.41 5.14 3.47
N ILE A 191 9.78 6.21 2.98
CA ILE A 191 9.55 6.42 1.55
C ILE A 191 9.50 7.91 1.28
N VAL A 192 10.35 8.36 0.37
CA VAL A 192 10.47 9.78 0.04
C VAL A 192 10.66 9.96 -1.45
N ASN A 193 10.29 11.13 -1.95
CA ASN A 193 10.65 11.60 -3.28
C ASN A 193 11.35 12.95 -3.21
N GLY A 194 12.35 13.19 -4.05
CA GLY A 194 13.12 14.44 -4.07
C GLY A 194 14.09 14.49 -5.24
N TYR A 195 14.82 15.59 -5.40
CA TYR A 195 15.87 15.71 -6.41
C TYR A 195 17.16 15.07 -5.91
N LEU A 196 17.77 14.21 -6.73
CA LEU A 196 19.03 13.56 -6.41
C LEU A 196 20.21 14.52 -6.63
N GLU A 197 20.83 14.97 -5.56
CA GLU A 197 21.92 15.95 -5.59
C GLU A 197 23.30 15.31 -5.63
N GLN A 198 23.46 14.17 -4.96
CA GLN A 198 24.74 13.50 -4.82
C GLN A 198 24.53 11.99 -4.71
N VAL A 199 25.45 11.24 -5.30
CA VAL A 199 25.59 9.78 -5.13
C VAL A 199 27.06 9.52 -4.83
N THR A 200 27.34 8.90 -3.70
CA THR A 200 28.66 8.36 -3.34
C THR A 200 28.59 6.85 -3.25
N ASP A 201 29.69 6.19 -2.91
CA ASP A 201 29.70 4.74 -2.66
C ASP A 201 28.85 4.35 -1.44
N TYR A 202 28.62 5.29 -0.52
CA TYR A 202 27.95 5.03 0.75
C TYR A 202 26.59 5.71 0.86
N ASP A 203 26.43 6.90 0.29
CA ASP A 203 25.28 7.74 0.57
C ASP A 203 24.65 8.32 -0.70
N VAL A 204 23.38 8.67 -0.60
CA VAL A 204 22.70 9.57 -1.52
C VAL A 204 22.19 10.80 -0.80
N LEU A 205 22.21 11.94 -1.47
CA LEU A 205 21.69 13.20 -0.95
C LEU A 205 20.48 13.64 -1.77
N LEU A 206 19.35 13.87 -1.12
CA LEU A 206 18.13 14.41 -1.72
C LEU A 206 17.86 15.85 -1.25
N SER A 207 17.49 16.71 -2.19
CA SER A 207 16.93 18.04 -1.92
C SER A 207 15.43 18.08 -2.26
N ASN A 208 14.73 19.10 -1.74
CA ASN A 208 13.28 19.31 -1.96
C ASN A 208 12.45 18.03 -1.78
N TRP A 209 12.79 17.26 -0.75
CA TRP A 209 12.23 15.94 -0.54
C TRP A 209 10.89 16.04 0.18
N HIS A 210 9.98 15.12 -0.16
CA HIS A 210 8.66 14.96 0.43
C HIS A 210 8.45 13.47 0.75
N GLY A 211 7.60 13.17 1.73
CA GLY A 211 7.29 11.79 2.11
C GLY A 211 7.39 11.57 3.61
N SER A 212 7.78 10.37 4.01
CA SER A 212 7.85 9.98 5.41
C SER A 212 9.19 9.32 5.74
N VAL A 213 9.82 9.80 6.82
CA VAL A 213 11.07 9.28 7.36
C VAL A 213 10.85 9.07 8.86
N LEU A 214 11.12 7.86 9.36
CA LEU A 214 11.16 7.59 10.78
C LEU A 214 12.38 8.31 11.36
N GLU A 215 12.14 9.22 12.28
CA GLU A 215 13.20 9.87 13.05
C GLU A 215 13.79 8.87 14.05
N SER A 216 14.64 7.97 13.58
CA SER A 216 15.53 7.19 14.45
C SER A 216 16.95 7.26 13.91
N GLN A 217 17.90 7.64 14.77
CA GLN A 217 19.31 7.84 14.40
C GLN A 217 19.99 6.57 13.86
N SER A 218 19.37 5.39 14.02
CA SER A 218 19.93 4.11 13.62
C SER A 218 19.47 3.59 12.25
N CYS A 219 18.57 4.30 11.55
CA CYS A 219 18.00 3.79 10.30
C CYS A 219 18.79 4.15 9.02
N GLY A 220 19.80 5.03 9.12
CA GLY A 220 20.59 5.48 7.96
C GLY A 220 19.94 6.60 7.16
N TRP A 221 18.87 7.22 7.65
CA TRP A 221 18.16 8.33 7.00
C TRP A 221 18.28 9.58 7.89
N ILE A 222 19.04 10.58 7.43
CA ILE A 222 19.44 11.73 8.23
C ILE A 222 19.00 13.02 7.56
N ILE A 223 18.20 13.82 8.27
CA ILE A 223 17.82 15.16 7.82
C ILE A 223 18.87 16.15 8.29
N THR A 224 19.54 16.83 7.36
CA THR A 224 20.59 17.81 7.65
C THR A 224 20.51 18.99 6.70
N GLY A 225 20.44 20.20 7.24
CA GLY A 225 20.38 21.43 6.44
C GLY A 225 19.21 21.48 5.43
N GLY A 226 18.06 20.89 5.78
CA GLY A 226 16.89 20.80 4.89
C GLY A 226 17.02 19.77 3.75
N LYS A 227 18.15 19.06 3.67
CA LYS A 227 18.38 17.93 2.76
C LYS A 227 18.25 16.62 3.51
N LEU A 228 18.08 15.54 2.76
CA LEU A 228 18.01 14.19 3.28
C LEU A 228 19.21 13.39 2.78
N LEU A 229 20.10 13.02 3.70
CA LEU A 229 21.21 12.12 3.46
C LEU A 229 20.77 10.69 3.81
N VAL A 230 20.97 9.74 2.90
CA VAL A 230 20.53 8.36 3.08
C VAL A 230 21.67 7.39 2.78
N ASP A 231 21.99 6.53 3.75
CA ASP A 231 22.89 5.39 3.58
C ASP A 231 22.30 4.44 2.53
N ARG A 232 23.06 4.17 1.47
CA ARG A 232 22.66 3.30 0.36
C ARG A 232 22.31 1.89 0.81
N ASN A 233 22.91 1.39 1.89
CA ASN A 233 22.60 0.07 2.44
C ASN A 233 21.22 0.02 3.10
N SER A 234 20.68 1.18 3.51
CA SER A 234 19.33 1.29 4.06
C SER A 234 18.25 1.41 2.97
N ILE A 235 18.64 1.57 1.70
CA ILE A 235 17.70 1.71 0.58
C ILE A 235 17.43 0.35 -0.03
N VAL A 236 16.16 -0.04 -0.02
CA VAL A 236 15.67 -1.28 -0.62
C VAL A 236 15.41 -1.08 -2.11
N GLY A 237 14.90 0.08 -2.51
CA GLY A 237 14.57 0.33 -3.90
C GLY A 237 14.44 1.79 -4.28
N ALA A 238 14.45 2.02 -5.59
CA ALA A 238 14.37 3.35 -6.17
C ALA A 238 13.65 3.36 -7.53
N GLN A 239 13.05 4.50 -7.85
CA GLN A 239 12.52 4.77 -9.19
C GLN A 239 12.62 6.26 -9.52
N ASN A 240 12.76 6.58 -10.80
CA ASN A 240 12.66 7.95 -11.28
C ASN A 240 11.20 8.33 -11.53
N GLN A 241 10.89 9.62 -11.36
CA GLN A 241 9.60 10.13 -11.79
C GLN A 241 9.52 10.09 -13.31
N LYS A 242 8.45 9.52 -13.87
CA LYS A 242 8.13 9.69 -15.29
C LYS A 242 7.24 10.91 -15.46
N GLU A 243 7.43 11.61 -16.58
CA GLU A 243 6.48 12.62 -17.03
C GLU A 243 5.13 11.94 -17.28
N ALA A 244 4.06 12.53 -16.73
CA ALA A 244 2.70 12.04 -16.84
C ALA A 244 2.05 12.48 -18.15
#